data_AF-A0A969UT87-F1
#
_entry.id   AF-A0A969UT87-F1
#
_cell.length_a   1.000
_cell.length_b   1.000
_cell.length_c   1.000
_cell.angle_alpha   90.00
_cell.angle_beta   90.00
_cell.angle_gamma   90.00
#
_symmetry.space_group_name_H-M   'P 1'
#
loop_
_entity.id
_entity.type
_entity.pdbx_description
1 polymer ?
#
loop_
_entity_poly.entity_id
_entity_poly.type
_entity_poly.pdbx_seq_one_letter_code
_entity_poly.pdbx_strand_id
1 'polypeptide(L)'
;MTELPTNENQANEHGEDSPESPSDPPQTSQVWHGLETVPFRQWMPEALNEEALNEEALPVVEDSALIGTELPIGAELFTIHELPPLSVEIIQLRAFQPPQSNRAIAFSASDRAFLSPLRSGEPFTLEITFGLHGLIPSDLAGVQAAYSIEGCVRNRSTKAVTPLGKMQSIKLPENQLSYKALLPEASLQQPGIYQCK
;
A
#
# COMPACT_ATOMS: atom_id res chain seq x y z
N MET A 1 69.04 -54.70 -31.81
CA MET A 1 68.95 -53.95 -33.07
C MET A 1 67.50 -53.55 -33.24
N THR A 2 67.21 -52.26 -33.10
CA THR A 2 66.44 -51.38 -33.99
C THR A 2 66.16 -50.09 -33.22
N GLU A 3 66.33 -48.97 -33.92
CA GLU A 3 66.65 -47.63 -33.45
C GLU A 3 65.40 -46.78 -33.10
N LEU A 4 65.67 -45.62 -32.50
CA LEU A 4 64.78 -44.50 -32.09
C LEU A 4 63.94 -43.93 -33.27
N PRO A 5 62.93 -43.05 -33.02
CA PRO A 5 63.25 -41.63 -32.85
C PRO A 5 62.54 -40.91 -31.68
N THR A 6 63.33 -40.02 -31.09
CA THR A 6 63.00 -38.78 -30.37
C THR A 6 61.88 -37.97 -31.05
N ASN A 7 61.02 -37.32 -30.25
CA ASN A 7 60.33 -36.13 -30.73
C ASN A 7 60.38 -35.02 -29.67
N GLU A 8 61.18 -34.00 -29.99
CA GLU A 8 61.16 -32.65 -29.44
C GLU A 8 59.90 -31.94 -29.94
N ASN A 9 59.26 -31.15 -29.08
CA ASN A 9 58.55 -29.91 -29.45
C ASN A 9 58.11 -29.24 -28.14
N GLN A 10 58.82 -28.20 -27.70
CA GLN A 10 58.77 -26.81 -28.15
C GLN A 10 57.81 -25.98 -27.28
N ALA A 11 58.41 -24.95 -26.70
CA ALA A 11 57.81 -23.89 -25.92
C ALA A 11 56.89 -23.01 -26.78
N ASN A 12 55.85 -22.47 -26.15
CA ASN A 12 55.21 -21.18 -26.45
C ASN A 12 54.89 -20.59 -25.07
N GLU A 13 55.63 -19.60 -24.57
CA GLU A 13 55.49 -18.15 -24.86
C GLU A 13 54.03 -17.69 -24.70
N HIS A 14 53.69 -17.17 -23.52
CA HIS A 14 53.52 -15.74 -23.26
C HIS A 14 52.45 -15.08 -24.15
N GLY A 15 51.23 -15.05 -23.62
CA GLY A 15 50.17 -14.13 -24.02
C GLY A 15 49.55 -13.57 -22.75
N GLU A 16 50.02 -12.40 -22.32
CA GLU A 16 49.37 -11.57 -21.32
C GLU A 16 48.00 -11.14 -21.85
N ASP A 17 46.95 -11.79 -21.38
CA ASP A 17 45.59 -11.30 -21.61
C ASP A 17 45.26 -10.28 -20.52
N SER A 18 45.04 -9.05 -20.98
CA SER A 18 44.82 -7.87 -20.16
C SER A 18 43.52 -8.00 -19.36
N PRO A 19 43.46 -7.53 -18.10
CA PRO A 19 42.20 -7.43 -17.39
C PRO A 19 41.35 -6.34 -18.05
N GLU A 20 40.27 -6.75 -18.72
CA GLU A 20 39.18 -5.86 -19.10
C GLU A 20 38.71 -5.11 -17.85
N SER A 21 38.93 -3.80 -17.85
CA SER A 21 38.44 -2.90 -16.81
C SER A 21 36.91 -2.94 -16.81
N PRO A 22 36.27 -3.05 -15.64
CA PRO A 22 34.81 -3.00 -15.55
C PRO A 22 34.35 -1.64 -16.06
N SER A 23 33.62 -1.65 -17.16
CA SER A 23 32.95 -0.45 -17.68
C SER A 23 31.94 0.01 -16.65
N ASP A 24 32.21 1.16 -16.02
CA ASP A 24 31.25 1.86 -15.18
C ASP A 24 29.97 2.12 -16.00
N PRO A 25 28.78 1.74 -15.49
CA PRO A 25 27.54 2.07 -16.16
C PRO A 25 27.34 3.60 -16.16
N PRO A 26 26.83 4.19 -17.25
CA PRO A 26 26.61 5.63 -17.31
C PRO A 26 25.57 6.04 -16.28
N GLN A 27 26.01 6.79 -15.26
CA GLN A 27 25.13 7.53 -14.36
C GLN A 27 24.42 8.63 -15.15
N THR A 28 23.26 8.29 -15.73
CA THR A 28 22.33 9.30 -16.22
C THR A 28 21.45 9.75 -15.07
N SER A 29 21.91 10.79 -14.38
CA SER A 29 21.07 11.56 -13.47
C SER A 29 20.06 12.35 -14.32
N GLN A 30 18.94 11.73 -14.67
CA GLN A 30 17.79 12.45 -15.19
C GLN A 30 17.03 13.06 -14.00
N VAL A 31 17.33 14.32 -13.72
CA VAL A 31 16.52 15.17 -12.85
C VAL A 31 15.26 15.57 -13.62
N TRP A 32 14.14 14.93 -13.30
CA TRP A 32 12.83 15.31 -13.82
C TRP A 32 12.24 16.42 -12.94
N HIS A 33 12.36 17.67 -13.39
CA HIS A 33 11.57 18.77 -12.87
C HIS A 33 10.17 18.72 -13.49
N GLY A 34 9.15 18.46 -12.66
CA GLY A 34 7.77 18.71 -13.05
C GLY A 34 6.80 17.60 -12.71
N LEU A 35 6.47 17.45 -11.42
CA LEU A 35 5.11 17.10 -11.00
C LEU A 35 4.83 17.90 -9.74
N GLU A 36 4.23 19.07 -9.92
CA GLU A 36 3.53 19.76 -8.85
C GLU A 36 2.48 18.79 -8.31
N THR A 37 2.73 18.28 -7.11
CA THR A 37 1.77 17.49 -6.35
C THR A 37 0.63 18.42 -5.96
N VAL A 38 -0.46 18.38 -6.73
CA VAL A 38 -1.70 19.03 -6.33
C VAL A 38 -2.16 18.36 -5.02
N PRO A 39 -2.24 19.08 -3.89
CA PRO A 39 -2.64 18.47 -2.63
C PRO A 39 -4.10 17.98 -2.72
N PHE A 40 -4.32 16.77 -2.20
CA PHE A 40 -5.56 15.98 -2.17
C PHE A 40 -6.72 16.61 -1.36
N ARG A 41 -6.80 17.94 -1.24
CA ARG A 41 -7.83 18.66 -0.48
C ARG A 41 -8.89 19.30 -1.37
N GLN A 42 -9.68 18.52 -2.10
CA GLN A 42 -10.85 19.11 -2.78
C GLN A 42 -12.08 18.20 -2.93
N TRP A 43 -12.18 17.14 -2.12
CA TRP A 43 -13.37 16.28 -2.09
C TRP A 43 -13.93 16.18 -0.67
N MET A 44 -14.35 17.32 -0.11
CA MET A 44 -15.45 17.34 0.87
C MET A 44 -16.66 17.86 0.11
N PRO A 45 -17.74 17.08 -0.08
CA PRO A 45 -19.02 17.69 -0.37
C PRO A 45 -19.53 18.38 0.90
N GLU A 46 -19.72 19.69 0.81
CA GLU A 46 -20.61 20.46 1.68
C GLU A 46 -22.01 19.83 1.58
N ALA A 47 -22.35 18.97 2.52
CA ALA A 47 -23.71 18.47 2.68
C ALA A 47 -23.97 18.34 4.18
N LEU A 48 -24.55 19.40 4.74
CA LEU A 48 -25.63 19.35 5.74
C LEU A 48 -25.93 20.80 6.15
N ASN A 49 -26.68 21.48 5.27
CA ASN A 49 -27.54 22.58 5.69
C ASN A 49 -28.94 22.26 5.16
N GLU A 50 -29.95 22.62 5.96
CA GLU A 50 -31.37 22.71 5.63
C GLU A 50 -32.18 21.41 5.59
N GLU A 51 -32.64 20.98 6.77
CA GLU A 51 -34.06 20.61 6.87
C GLU A 51 -34.72 21.34 8.04
N ALA A 52 -35.90 21.86 7.72
CA ALA A 52 -36.59 22.93 8.38
C ALA A 52 -37.59 22.43 9.42
N LEU A 53 -37.92 23.33 10.35
CA LEU A 53 -39.23 23.54 10.96
C LEU A 53 -40.16 22.32 11.15
N ASN A 54 -40.38 21.97 12.42
CA ASN A 54 -41.76 21.97 12.91
C ASN A 54 -41.81 22.30 14.40
N GLU A 55 -42.30 23.51 14.70
CA GLU A 55 -42.89 23.86 15.98
C GLU A 55 -44.22 23.11 16.13
N GLU A 56 -44.39 22.36 17.22
CA GLU A 56 -45.72 22.13 17.78
C GLU A 56 -45.63 22.15 19.31
N ALA A 57 -46.51 22.93 19.90
CA ALA A 57 -46.49 23.38 21.27
C ALA A 57 -47.26 22.44 22.23
N LEU A 58 -46.67 22.18 23.40
CA LEU A 58 -47.27 22.07 24.76
C LEU A 58 -48.31 20.93 25.03
N PRO A 59 -48.38 20.33 26.26
CA PRO A 59 -48.50 21.09 27.51
C PRO A 59 -47.73 20.60 28.75
N VAL A 60 -47.56 21.58 29.63
CA VAL A 60 -47.15 21.47 31.04
C VAL A 60 -48.13 20.59 31.80
N VAL A 61 -47.62 19.56 32.47
CA VAL A 61 -48.30 18.91 33.60
C VAL A 61 -47.29 18.87 34.75
N GLU A 62 -47.47 19.79 35.69
CA GLU A 62 -46.95 19.66 37.04
C GLU A 62 -47.86 18.68 37.79
N ASP A 63 -47.33 17.55 38.26
CA ASP A 63 -47.76 17.02 39.56
C ASP A 63 -46.67 16.19 40.23
N SER A 64 -46.68 16.28 41.55
CA SER A 64 -45.62 16.05 42.49
C SER A 64 -45.49 14.59 42.92
N ALA A 65 -44.26 14.24 43.31
CA ALA A 65 -43.89 13.48 44.51
C ALA A 65 -43.06 12.20 44.27
N LEU A 66 -41.79 12.31 44.68
CA LEU A 66 -41.05 11.38 45.54
C LEU A 66 -41.21 9.88 45.26
N ILE A 67 -40.16 9.27 44.68
CA ILE A 67 -39.40 8.18 45.32
C ILE A 67 -37.97 8.24 44.77
N GLY A 68 -37.01 8.16 45.68
CA GLY A 68 -35.59 8.28 45.38
C GLY A 68 -35.05 7.17 44.49
N THR A 69 -34.21 7.60 43.56
CA THR A 69 -33.07 6.84 43.08
C THR A 69 -31.96 7.84 42.91
N GLU A 70 -30.97 7.77 43.80
CA GLU A 70 -29.64 8.35 43.58
C GLU A 70 -29.13 7.82 42.24
N LEU A 71 -29.26 8.62 41.19
CA LEU A 71 -28.45 8.46 39.99
C LEU A 71 -27.00 8.67 40.43
N PRO A 72 -26.09 7.68 40.28
CA PRO A 72 -24.68 7.94 40.51
C PRO A 72 -24.24 9.04 39.55
N ILE A 73 -23.99 10.20 40.17
CA ILE A 73 -23.25 11.32 39.62
C ILE A 73 -21.93 10.75 39.08
N GLY A 74 -21.71 10.87 37.78
CA GLY A 74 -20.44 10.49 37.14
C GLY A 74 -20.55 9.55 35.94
N ALA A 75 -21.57 9.69 35.08
CA ALA A 75 -21.40 9.26 33.70
C ALA A 75 -20.59 10.34 32.97
N GLU A 76 -19.27 10.36 33.19
CA GLU A 76 -18.39 11.05 32.26
C GLU A 76 -18.57 10.36 30.91
N LEU A 77 -19.19 11.06 29.96
CA LEU A 77 -19.11 10.70 28.55
C LEU A 77 -17.63 10.81 28.20
N PHE A 78 -16.91 9.68 28.32
CA PHE A 78 -15.62 9.53 27.70
C PHE A 78 -15.86 9.80 26.22
N THR A 79 -15.52 11.02 25.81
CA THR A 79 -15.55 11.42 24.42
C THR A 79 -14.58 10.47 23.76
N ILE A 80 -15.10 9.54 22.97
CA ILE A 80 -14.28 8.68 22.14
C ILE A 80 -13.48 9.67 21.31
N HIS A 81 -12.19 9.83 21.60
CA HIS A 81 -11.33 10.70 20.82
C HIS A 81 -11.23 10.06 19.43
N GLU A 82 -12.19 10.39 18.57
CA GLU A 82 -12.12 10.10 17.15
C GLU A 82 -10.91 10.86 16.64
N LEU A 83 -9.84 10.12 16.39
CA LEU A 83 -8.69 10.68 15.70
C LEU A 83 -9.15 11.14 14.33
N PRO A 84 -8.66 12.29 13.85
CA PRO A 84 -8.88 12.69 12.47
C PRO A 84 -8.37 11.59 11.53
N PRO A 85 -8.94 11.47 10.31
CA PRO A 85 -8.52 10.46 9.35
C PRO A 85 -7.02 10.54 9.12
N LEU A 86 -6.34 9.42 9.38
CA LEU A 86 -4.88 9.32 9.26
C LEU A 86 -4.48 9.32 7.79
N SER A 87 -3.45 10.09 7.45
CA SER A 87 -2.89 10.07 6.11
C SER A 87 -2.08 8.80 5.91
N VAL A 88 -2.39 8.05 4.85
CA VAL A 88 -1.70 6.81 4.50
C VAL A 88 -0.91 7.00 3.22
N GLU A 89 0.32 6.52 3.20
CA GLU A 89 1.18 6.49 2.01
C GLU A 89 1.47 5.04 1.63
N ILE A 90 1.24 4.66 0.37
CA ILE A 90 1.67 3.36 -0.14
C ILE A 90 3.17 3.43 -0.41
N ILE A 91 3.94 2.68 0.36
CA ILE A 91 5.40 2.63 0.28
C ILE A 91 5.85 1.61 -0.77
N GLN A 92 5.15 0.48 -0.87
CA GLN A 92 5.54 -0.61 -1.76
C GLN A 92 4.35 -1.49 -2.15
N LEU A 93 4.35 -1.95 -3.40
CA LEU A 93 3.45 -2.96 -3.92
C LEU A 93 4.27 -4.17 -4.36
N ARG A 94 3.82 -5.38 -4.00
CA ARG A 94 4.41 -6.65 -4.44
C ARG A 94 3.32 -7.59 -4.90
N ALA A 95 3.50 -8.18 -6.08
CA ALA A 95 2.63 -9.24 -6.57
C ALA A 95 3.30 -10.61 -6.44
N PHE A 96 2.52 -11.63 -6.12
CA PHE A 96 2.94 -13.04 -6.04
C PHE A 96 2.09 -13.89 -6.98
N GLN A 97 2.74 -14.55 -7.94
CA GLN A 97 2.10 -15.49 -8.88
C GLN A 97 3.02 -16.74 -9.03
N PRO A 98 2.56 -17.94 -8.63
CA PRO A 98 1.26 -18.20 -8.00
C PRO A 98 1.13 -17.52 -6.62
N PRO A 99 -0.08 -17.40 -6.05
CA PRO A 99 -0.32 -16.70 -4.78
C PRO A 99 0.53 -17.18 -3.59
N GLN A 100 0.92 -18.46 -3.59
CA GLN A 100 1.74 -19.07 -2.53
C GLN A 100 3.25 -18.95 -2.79
N SER A 101 3.66 -18.20 -3.82
CA SER A 101 5.08 -17.99 -4.11
C SER A 101 5.75 -17.19 -2.99
N ASN A 102 6.92 -17.65 -2.54
CA ASN A 102 7.77 -16.87 -1.62
C ASN A 102 8.51 -15.73 -2.34
N ARG A 103 8.47 -15.69 -3.68
CA ARG A 103 9.17 -14.71 -4.50
C ARG A 103 8.16 -13.77 -5.16
N ALA A 104 8.24 -12.50 -4.79
CA ALA A 104 7.51 -11.43 -5.45
C ALA A 104 8.06 -11.23 -6.88
N ILE A 105 7.15 -10.98 -7.82
CA ILE A 105 7.49 -10.80 -9.23
C ILE A 105 7.46 -9.34 -9.67
N ALA A 106 6.72 -8.44 -9.01
CA ALA A 106 6.58 -7.05 -9.45
C ALA A 106 6.88 -6.04 -8.34
N PHE A 107 7.50 -4.91 -8.69
CA PHE A 107 7.80 -3.81 -7.76
C PHE A 107 7.92 -2.48 -8.49
N SER A 108 7.03 -1.52 -8.25
CA SER A 108 7.36 -0.10 -8.34
C SER A 108 6.51 0.68 -7.36
N ALA A 109 7.19 1.40 -6.46
CA ALA A 109 6.57 2.28 -5.48
C ALA A 109 6.15 3.62 -6.11
N SER A 110 6.96 4.11 -7.05
CA SER A 110 6.91 5.50 -7.53
C SER A 110 5.75 5.76 -8.50
N ASP A 111 5.41 4.80 -9.35
CA ASP A 111 4.38 4.93 -10.38
C ASP A 111 3.16 4.02 -10.16
N ARG A 112 3.22 3.19 -9.11
CA ARG A 112 2.21 2.15 -8.80
C ARG A 112 1.93 1.24 -9.99
N ALA A 113 2.92 1.03 -10.85
CA ALA A 113 2.85 0.13 -11.99
C ALA A 113 3.59 -1.18 -11.69
N PHE A 114 3.17 -2.25 -12.33
CA PHE A 114 3.90 -3.51 -12.29
C PHE A 114 5.10 -3.43 -13.25
N LEU A 115 6.33 -3.50 -12.73
CA LEU A 115 7.54 -3.53 -13.59
C LEU A 115 7.73 -4.87 -14.32
N SER A 116 7.16 -5.94 -13.78
CA SER A 116 7.21 -7.26 -14.37
C SER A 116 5.83 -7.70 -14.84
N PRO A 117 5.74 -8.45 -15.94
CA PRO A 117 4.47 -8.95 -16.43
C PRO A 117 3.85 -9.95 -15.46
N LEU A 118 2.57 -9.76 -15.14
CA LEU A 118 1.72 -10.81 -14.59
C LEU A 118 1.16 -11.64 -15.73
N ARG A 119 1.05 -12.95 -15.53
CA ARG A 119 0.42 -13.86 -16.49
C ARG A 119 -1.10 -13.67 -16.44
N SER A 120 -1.67 -13.35 -17.60
CA SER A 120 -3.13 -13.20 -17.76
C SER A 120 -3.83 -14.52 -17.44
N GLY A 121 -4.98 -14.44 -16.78
CA GLY A 121 -5.80 -15.60 -16.40
C GLY A 121 -5.27 -16.41 -15.21
N GLU A 122 -3.99 -16.28 -14.86
CA GLU A 122 -3.43 -16.94 -13.67
C GLU A 122 -3.70 -16.10 -12.40
N PRO A 123 -4.04 -16.77 -11.28
CA PRO A 123 -4.29 -16.07 -10.02
C PRO A 123 -3.01 -15.49 -9.42
N PHE A 124 -3.14 -14.35 -8.74
CA PHE A 124 -2.07 -13.71 -7.99
C PHE A 124 -2.62 -13.06 -6.72
N THR A 125 -1.73 -12.75 -5.77
CA THR A 125 -2.04 -11.91 -4.60
C THR A 125 -1.19 -10.65 -4.62
N LEU A 126 -1.73 -9.58 -4.03
CA LEU A 126 -1.05 -8.29 -3.91
C LEU A 126 -0.75 -7.98 -2.44
N GLU A 127 0.53 -7.88 -2.09
CA GLU A 127 0.98 -7.30 -0.82
C GLU A 127 1.19 -5.80 -1.00
N ILE A 128 0.62 -5.04 -0.06
CA ILE A 128 0.70 -3.60 0.03
C ILE A 128 1.43 -3.28 1.32
N THR A 129 2.59 -2.64 1.21
CA THR A 129 3.25 -1.99 2.34
C THR A 129 2.86 -0.52 2.33
N PHE A 130 2.33 -0.03 3.45
CA PHE A 130 1.92 1.35 3.61
C PHE A 130 2.43 1.94 4.92
N GLY A 131 2.62 3.25 4.94
CA GLY A 131 3.02 4.02 6.11
C GLY A 131 1.93 4.96 6.58
N LEU A 132 1.93 5.25 7.87
CA LEU A 132 1.16 6.36 8.44
C LEU A 132 2.01 7.63 8.38
N HIS A 133 1.55 8.62 7.65
CA HIS A 133 2.27 9.87 7.45
C HIS A 133 1.85 10.91 8.49
N GLY A 134 2.83 11.67 9.01
CA GLY A 134 2.57 12.76 9.96
C GLY A 134 2.35 12.35 11.40
N LEU A 135 2.65 11.09 11.75
CA LEU A 135 2.62 10.59 13.12
C LEU A 135 4.01 10.08 13.54
N ILE A 136 4.31 10.20 14.83
CA ILE A 136 5.40 9.47 15.48
C ILE A 136 4.83 8.28 16.26
N PRO A 137 5.62 7.22 16.55
CA PRO A 137 5.08 6.00 17.17
C PRO A 137 4.40 6.25 18.53
N SER A 138 4.86 7.25 19.28
CA SER A 138 4.25 7.66 20.56
C SER A 138 2.83 8.22 20.39
N ASP A 139 2.49 8.76 19.23
CA ASP A 139 1.13 9.27 18.96
C ASP A 139 0.12 8.14 18.82
N LEU A 140 0.60 6.92 18.56
CA LEU A 140 -0.22 5.71 18.45
C LEU A 140 -0.31 4.93 19.77
N ALA A 141 0.42 5.35 20.81
CA ALA A 141 0.39 4.68 22.09
C ALA A 141 -0.99 4.86 22.75
N GLY A 142 -1.68 3.76 23.04
CA GLY A 142 -3.04 3.78 23.62
C GLY A 142 -4.16 4.09 22.64
N VAL A 143 -3.84 4.27 21.35
CA VAL A 143 -4.83 4.48 20.29
C VAL A 143 -5.33 3.13 19.77
N GLN A 144 -6.63 2.89 19.88
CA GLN A 144 -7.28 1.77 19.21
C GLN A 144 -7.72 2.17 17.80
N ALA A 145 -6.82 2.05 16.83
CA ALA A 145 -7.12 2.28 15.42
C ALA A 145 -7.20 0.95 14.64
N ALA A 146 -7.94 0.97 13.54
CA ALA A 146 -8.03 -0.14 12.59
C ALA A 146 -7.93 0.38 11.16
N TYR A 147 -7.44 -0.45 10.25
CA TYR A 147 -7.37 -0.14 8.83
C TYR A 147 -8.13 -1.18 8.00
N SER A 148 -8.67 -0.76 6.86
CA SER A 148 -9.21 -1.63 5.82
C SER A 148 -8.65 -1.20 4.48
N ILE A 149 -8.28 -2.16 3.63
CA ILE A 149 -7.76 -1.86 2.29
C ILE A 149 -8.68 -2.44 1.24
N GLU A 150 -8.97 -1.63 0.24
CA GLU A 150 -9.62 -2.04 -0.99
C GLU A 150 -8.69 -1.70 -2.15
N GLY A 151 -8.39 -2.69 -2.99
CA GLY A 151 -7.51 -2.50 -4.14
C GLY A 151 -8.26 -2.60 -5.45
N CYS A 152 -7.87 -1.77 -6.41
CA CYS A 152 -8.30 -1.94 -7.80
C CYS A 152 -7.15 -1.71 -8.78
N VAL A 153 -7.27 -2.29 -9.97
CA VAL A 153 -6.37 -2.00 -11.08
C VAL A 153 -7.13 -1.36 -12.22
N ARG A 154 -6.48 -0.41 -12.89
CA ARG A 154 -6.99 0.21 -14.11
C ARG A 154 -6.13 -0.19 -15.30
N ASN A 155 -6.73 -0.82 -16.31
CA ASN A 155 -6.05 -1.04 -17.58
C ASN A 155 -5.80 0.33 -18.24
N ARG A 156 -4.55 0.66 -18.54
CA ARG A 156 -4.17 1.97 -19.07
C ARG A 156 -4.70 2.23 -20.47
N SER A 157 -4.86 1.17 -21.27
CA SER A 157 -5.35 1.23 -22.65
C SER A 157 -6.88 1.34 -22.69
N THR A 158 -7.58 0.38 -22.10
CA THR A 158 -9.05 0.30 -22.15
C THR A 158 -9.75 1.17 -21.10
N LYS A 159 -8.99 1.69 -20.13
CA LYS A 159 -9.49 2.38 -18.94
C LYS A 159 -10.39 1.54 -18.03
N ALA A 160 -10.58 0.26 -18.33
CA ALA A 160 -11.37 -0.67 -17.52
C ALA A 160 -10.77 -0.80 -16.11
N VAL A 161 -11.63 -0.80 -15.10
CA VAL A 161 -11.26 -0.98 -13.70
C VAL A 161 -11.64 -2.40 -13.29
N THR A 162 -10.71 -3.12 -12.67
CA THR A 162 -10.92 -4.46 -12.14
C THR A 162 -10.67 -4.43 -10.64
N PRO A 163 -11.66 -4.80 -9.80
CA PRO A 163 -11.45 -4.89 -8.36
C PRO A 163 -10.48 -6.03 -8.04
N LEU A 164 -9.55 -5.80 -7.12
CA LEU A 164 -8.65 -6.82 -6.57
C LEU A 164 -9.16 -7.39 -5.25
N GLY A 165 -10.24 -6.83 -4.71
CA GLY A 165 -10.86 -7.26 -3.47
C GLY A 165 -10.64 -6.29 -2.31
N LYS A 166 -11.23 -6.65 -1.17
CA LYS A 166 -11.25 -5.87 0.06
C LYS A 166 -10.80 -6.73 1.23
N MET A 167 -9.91 -6.19 2.05
CA MET A 167 -9.48 -6.78 3.30
C MET A 167 -10.47 -6.45 4.42
N GLN A 168 -10.69 -7.38 5.33
CA GLN A 168 -11.40 -7.08 6.58
C GLN A 168 -10.61 -6.08 7.42
N SER A 169 -11.31 -5.33 8.27
CA SER A 169 -10.68 -4.36 9.15
C SER A 169 -9.73 -5.04 10.13
N ILE A 170 -8.47 -4.58 10.16
CA ILE A 170 -7.42 -5.09 11.04
C ILE A 170 -7.00 -4.00 12.03
N LYS A 171 -6.90 -4.37 13.30
CA LYS A 171 -6.38 -3.48 14.34
C LYS A 171 -4.91 -3.14 14.04
N LEU A 172 -4.58 -1.86 14.12
CA LEU A 172 -3.21 -1.38 13.97
C LEU A 172 -2.39 -1.78 15.19
N PRO A 173 -1.29 -2.54 15.04
CA PRO A 173 -0.32 -2.72 16.10
C PRO A 173 0.21 -1.37 16.62
N GLU A 174 0.29 -1.25 17.94
CA GLU A 174 0.88 -0.09 18.60
C GLU A 174 2.37 0.06 18.25
N ASN A 175 2.88 1.30 18.30
CA ASN A 175 4.30 1.63 18.12
C ASN A 175 4.91 1.24 16.76
N GLN A 176 4.11 1.11 15.71
CA GLN A 176 4.58 0.90 14.34
C GLN A 176 4.04 2.01 13.43
N LEU A 177 4.81 2.39 12.40
CA LEU A 177 4.37 3.38 11.40
C LEU A 177 4.30 2.80 9.99
N SER A 178 4.70 1.55 9.82
CA SER A 178 4.73 0.85 8.54
C SER A 178 4.07 -0.51 8.71
N TYR A 179 3.14 -0.81 7.82
CA TYR A 179 2.29 -1.98 7.91
C TYR A 179 2.25 -2.69 6.57
N LYS A 180 1.96 -3.99 6.62
CA LYS A 180 1.76 -4.83 5.45
C LYS A 180 0.37 -5.41 5.47
N ALA A 181 -0.24 -5.44 4.29
CA ALA A 181 -1.53 -6.03 4.06
C ALA A 181 -1.50 -6.88 2.79
N LEU A 182 -2.14 -8.03 2.83
CA LEU A 182 -2.27 -8.92 1.69
C LEU A 182 -3.73 -8.89 1.22
N LEU A 183 -3.94 -8.47 -0.02
CA LEU A 183 -5.27 -8.54 -0.64
C LEU A 183 -5.63 -9.98 -0.99
N PRO A 184 -6.94 -10.29 -1.10
CA PRO A 184 -7.41 -11.58 -1.60
C PRO A 184 -6.83 -11.93 -2.98
N GLU A 185 -6.92 -13.20 -3.33
CA GLU A 185 -6.54 -13.69 -4.66
C GLU A 185 -7.40 -13.02 -5.75
N ALA A 186 -6.74 -12.60 -6.83
CA ALA A 186 -7.37 -12.00 -8.00
C ALA A 186 -6.73 -12.52 -9.29
N SER A 187 -7.45 -12.38 -10.41
CA SER A 187 -6.94 -12.73 -11.74
C SER A 187 -7.27 -11.63 -12.74
N LEU A 188 -6.30 -11.26 -13.58
CA LEU A 188 -6.52 -10.32 -14.69
C LEU A 188 -6.91 -11.11 -15.94
N GLN A 189 -8.14 -10.94 -16.41
CA GLN A 189 -8.66 -11.69 -17.55
C GLN A 189 -8.13 -11.21 -18.90
N GLN A 190 -7.69 -9.95 -18.97
CA GLN A 190 -7.19 -9.34 -20.19
C GLN A 190 -5.69 -9.07 -20.05
N PRO A 191 -4.88 -9.28 -21.10
CA PRO A 191 -3.51 -8.80 -21.12
C PRO A 191 -3.49 -7.26 -21.25
N GLY A 192 -2.51 -6.61 -20.63
CA GLY A 192 -2.36 -5.16 -20.73
C GLY A 192 -1.41 -4.55 -19.70
N ILE A 193 -1.29 -3.23 -19.76
CA ILE A 193 -0.55 -2.44 -18.77
C ILE A 193 -1.55 -1.92 -17.74
N TYR A 194 -1.32 -2.25 -16.48
CA TYR A 194 -2.21 -1.92 -15.37
C TYR A 194 -1.57 -0.93 -14.40
N GLN A 195 -2.39 -0.04 -13.85
CA GLN A 195 -2.04 0.87 -12.77
C GLN A 195 -2.86 0.50 -11.54
N CYS A 196 -2.19 0.32 -10.39
CA CYS A 196 -2.86 0.05 -9.11
C CYS A 196 -3.34 1.34 -8.45
N LYS A 197 -4.49 1.26 -7.78
CA LYS A 197 -5.02 2.30 -6.92
C LYS A 197 -5.43 1.72 -5.57
#